data_AF-A0A1R0X9Y4-F1
#
_entry.id   AF-A0A1R0X9Y4-F1
#
_cell.length_a   1.000
_cell.length_b   1.000
_cell.length_c   1.000
_cell.angle_alpha   90.00
_cell.angle_beta   90.00
_cell.angle_gamma   90.00
#
_symmetry.space_group_name_H-M   'P 1'
#
loop_
_entity.id
_entity.type
_entity.pdbx_description
1 polymer ?
#
loop_
_entity_poly.entity_id
_entity_poly.type
_entity_poly.pdbx_seq_one_letter_code
_entity_poly.pdbx_strand_id
1 'polypeptide(L)'
;MTLSLLISAVLQLILFSIIPYTYWFFTSRTTSSFAMWIGWKKPQLISRKQFILCFILTMTIFTSLGMLTAIYMLDRNTLASSQFYGTGLKGLIPALIYSWLQTSLSEEILFRGFIGKRLSSKFGFGIGNCAQALLFGVVHAVLLYSSAGFLNSAVVMLLTGLVGWSIGILNEKLSGGSIIPGWVLHGLTNLISSIFMMYQWM
;
A
#
# COMPACT_ATOMS: atom_id res chain seq x y z
N MET A 1 17.23 1.41 -15.75
CA MET A 1 16.17 1.77 -14.79
C MET A 1 14.87 1.01 -15.04
N THR A 2 14.25 1.12 -16.22
CA THR A 2 12.93 0.49 -16.46
C THR A 2 12.95 -1.04 -16.38
N LEU A 3 13.87 -1.71 -17.08
CA LEU A 3 13.95 -3.18 -17.07
C LEU A 3 14.25 -3.73 -15.67
N SER A 4 15.20 -3.13 -14.96
CA SER A 4 15.56 -3.53 -13.60
C SER A 4 14.38 -3.35 -12.63
N LEU A 5 13.63 -2.24 -12.74
CA LEU A 5 12.44 -2.02 -11.93
C LEU A 5 11.31 -2.97 -12.27
N LEU A 6 11.14 -3.33 -13.55
CA LEU A 6 10.16 -4.33 -13.95
C LEU A 6 10.49 -5.70 -13.35
N ILE A 7 11.75 -6.13 -13.42
CA ILE A 7 12.20 -7.39 -12.80
C ILE A 7 11.97 -7.34 -11.30
N SER A 8 12.37 -6.26 -10.62
CA SER A 8 12.15 -6.07 -9.18
C SER A 8 10.67 -6.09 -8.82
N ALA A 9 9.82 -5.44 -9.61
CA ALA A 9 8.38 -5.40 -9.41
C ALA A 9 7.75 -6.78 -9.51
N VAL A 10 8.14 -7.56 -10.51
CA VAL A 10 7.66 -8.95 -10.69
C VAL A 10 8.13 -9.83 -9.55
N LEU A 11 9.40 -9.74 -9.14
CA LEU A 11 9.93 -10.51 -8.02
C LEU A 11 9.20 -10.17 -6.71
N GLN A 12 8.97 -8.90 -6.44
CA GLN A 12 8.24 -8.47 -5.24
C GLN A 12 6.79 -8.95 -5.27
N LEU A 13 6.11 -8.86 -6.42
CA LEU A 13 4.75 -9.37 -6.59
C LEU A 13 4.67 -10.87 -6.34
N ILE A 14 5.62 -11.65 -6.87
CA ILE A 14 5.70 -13.09 -6.64
C ILE A 14 5.92 -13.37 -5.16
N LEU A 15 6.90 -12.71 -4.53
CA LEU A 15 7.23 -12.90 -3.11
C LEU A 15 6.03 -12.61 -2.19
N PHE A 16 5.28 -11.55 -2.48
CA PHE A 16 4.15 -11.13 -1.66
C PHE A 16 2.90 -11.96 -1.96
N SER A 17 2.84 -12.61 -3.12
CA SER A 17 1.71 -13.46 -3.53
C SER A 17 1.90 -14.94 -3.21
N ILE A 18 3.13 -15.44 -3.05
CA ILE A 18 3.40 -16.88 -2.88
C ILE A 18 2.76 -17.44 -1.59
N ILE A 19 2.85 -16.70 -0.48
CA ILE A 19 2.25 -17.09 0.80
C ILE A 19 0.71 -17.07 0.69
N PRO A 20 0.05 -15.96 0.26
CA PRO A 20 -1.38 -15.95 0.01
C PRO A 20 -1.86 -17.07 -0.92
N TYR A 21 -1.15 -17.29 -2.02
CA TYR A 21 -1.54 -18.28 -3.03
C TYR A 21 -1.43 -19.70 -2.49
N THR A 22 -0.33 -20.03 -1.80
CA THR A 22 -0.14 -21.34 -1.17
C THR A 22 -1.23 -21.61 -0.13
N TYR A 23 -1.52 -20.63 0.74
CA TYR A 23 -2.58 -20.77 1.73
C TYR A 23 -3.94 -21.01 1.05
N TRP A 24 -4.31 -20.17 0.06
CA TRP A 24 -5.54 -20.35 -0.70
C TRP A 24 -5.64 -21.72 -1.37
N PHE A 25 -4.54 -22.19 -1.97
CA PHE A 25 -4.48 -23.46 -2.68
C PHE A 25 -4.86 -24.64 -1.78
N PHE A 26 -4.46 -24.62 -0.51
CA PHE A 26 -4.79 -25.69 0.43
C PHE A 26 -6.13 -25.50 1.14
N THR A 27 -6.60 -24.27 1.36
CA THR A 27 -7.79 -24.04 2.18
C THR A 27 -9.07 -23.70 1.41
N SER A 28 -8.96 -23.15 0.20
CA SER A 28 -10.11 -22.47 -0.44
C SER A 28 -10.18 -22.60 -1.96
N ARG A 29 -9.28 -23.38 -2.59
CA ARG A 29 -9.26 -23.56 -4.05
C ARG A 29 -10.55 -24.13 -4.64
N THR A 30 -11.29 -24.93 -3.85
CA THR A 30 -12.54 -25.57 -4.29
C THR A 30 -13.76 -24.67 -4.12
N THR A 31 -13.66 -23.59 -3.33
CA THR A 31 -14.81 -22.73 -2.99
C THR A 31 -14.79 -21.40 -3.73
N SER A 32 -13.62 -20.89 -4.10
CA SER A 32 -13.48 -19.61 -4.79
C SER A 32 -12.15 -19.52 -5.54
N SER A 33 -12.11 -18.73 -6.62
CA SER A 33 -10.85 -18.41 -7.30
C SER A 33 -9.96 -17.53 -6.42
N PHE A 34 -8.64 -17.60 -6.64
CA PHE A 34 -7.67 -16.79 -5.88
C PHE A 34 -7.99 -15.30 -5.93
N ALA A 35 -8.32 -14.79 -7.13
CA ALA A 35 -8.70 -13.39 -7.33
C ALA A 35 -9.90 -12.98 -6.46
N MET A 36 -10.98 -13.76 -6.45
CA MET A 36 -12.14 -13.47 -5.60
C MET A 36 -11.79 -13.58 -4.11
N TRP A 37 -10.94 -14.54 -3.75
CA TRP A 37 -10.55 -14.83 -2.37
C TRP A 37 -9.70 -13.70 -1.74
N ILE A 38 -8.77 -13.11 -2.50
CA ILE A 38 -8.02 -11.93 -2.07
C ILE A 38 -8.82 -10.62 -2.21
N GLY A 39 -10.00 -10.66 -2.82
CA GLY A 39 -10.82 -9.46 -3.05
C GLY A 39 -10.42 -8.66 -4.31
N TRP A 40 -9.70 -9.28 -5.25
CA TRP A 40 -9.55 -8.75 -6.60
C TRP A 40 -10.86 -8.92 -7.39
N LYS A 41 -11.82 -8.04 -7.09
CA LYS A 41 -13.18 -8.08 -7.62
C LYS A 41 -13.75 -6.67 -7.77
N LYS A 42 -14.78 -6.51 -8.59
CA LYS A 42 -15.46 -5.22 -8.78
C LYS A 42 -15.95 -4.68 -7.42
N PRO A 43 -15.67 -3.41 -7.08
CA PRO A 43 -16.12 -2.82 -5.83
C PRO A 43 -17.65 -2.68 -5.82
N GLN A 44 -18.26 -3.12 -4.72
CA GLN A 44 -19.69 -2.94 -4.45
C GLN A 44 -19.83 -1.88 -3.38
N LEU A 45 -20.17 -0.66 -3.79
CA LEU A 45 -20.18 0.50 -2.90
C LEU A 45 -21.46 0.53 -2.06
N ILE A 46 -21.32 0.64 -0.74
CA ILE A 46 -22.48 0.81 0.16
C ILE A 46 -23.13 2.18 -0.08
N SER A 47 -22.31 3.22 -0.17
CA SER A 47 -22.74 4.57 -0.51
C SER A 47 -21.66 5.25 -1.33
N ARG A 48 -22.01 5.65 -2.56
CA ARG A 48 -21.08 6.31 -3.47
C ARG A 48 -20.55 7.62 -2.88
N LYS A 49 -21.40 8.40 -2.22
CA LYS A 49 -21.01 9.68 -1.59
C LYS A 49 -20.03 9.46 -0.43
N GLN A 50 -20.34 8.52 0.47
CA GLN A 50 -19.45 8.21 1.60
C GLN A 50 -18.12 7.64 1.11
N PHE A 51 -18.14 6.73 0.14
CA PHE A 51 -16.93 6.18 -0.44
C PHE A 51 -16.04 7.27 -1.05
N ILE A 52 -16.59 8.15 -1.91
CA ILE A 52 -15.82 9.22 -2.54
C ILE A 52 -15.25 10.17 -1.48
N LEU A 53 -16.05 10.56 -0.50
CA LEU A 53 -15.60 11.43 0.59
C LEU A 53 -14.44 10.80 1.37
N CYS A 54 -14.60 9.55 1.83
CA CYS A 54 -13.55 8.84 2.57
C CYS A 54 -12.31 8.61 1.71
N PHE A 55 -12.46 8.29 0.42
CA PHE A 55 -11.35 8.10 -0.50
C PHE A 55 -10.55 9.38 -0.66
N ILE A 56 -11.21 10.51 -0.96
CA ILE A 56 -10.54 11.82 -1.13
C ILE A 56 -9.90 12.26 0.19
N LEU A 57 -10.59 12.16 1.32
CA LEU A 57 -10.02 12.54 2.62
C LEU A 57 -8.79 11.70 2.96
N THR A 58 -8.86 10.38 2.76
CA THR A 58 -7.72 9.48 2.96
C THR A 58 -6.56 9.89 2.05
N MET A 59 -6.82 10.08 0.75
CA MET A 59 -5.78 10.47 -0.22
C MET A 59 -5.11 11.80 0.19
N THR A 60 -5.92 12.83 0.43
CA THR A 60 -5.43 14.19 0.71
C THR A 60 -4.70 14.28 2.04
N ILE A 61 -5.26 13.71 3.11
CA ILE A 61 -4.65 13.75 4.45
C ILE A 61 -3.32 13.00 4.42
N PHE A 62 -3.31 11.77 3.92
CA PHE A 62 -2.11 10.95 3.99
C PHE A 62 -1.03 11.36 3.00
N THR A 63 -1.39 11.87 1.82
CA THR A 63 -0.38 12.47 0.92
C THR A 63 0.21 13.72 1.55
N SER A 64 -0.62 14.61 2.08
CA SER A 64 -0.12 15.84 2.72
C SER A 64 0.79 15.52 3.91
N LEU A 65 0.35 14.65 4.82
CA LEU A 65 1.15 14.24 5.98
C LEU A 65 2.42 13.50 5.57
N GLY A 66 2.33 12.59 4.59
CA GLY A 66 3.50 11.87 4.07
C GLY A 66 4.54 12.82 3.47
N MET A 67 4.10 13.83 2.72
CA MET A 67 4.98 14.86 2.17
C MET A 67 5.59 15.74 3.27
N LEU A 68 4.81 16.14 4.28
CA LEU A 68 5.35 16.89 5.42
C LEU A 68 6.40 16.08 6.19
N THR A 69 6.15 14.81 6.46
CA THR A 69 7.13 13.92 7.10
C THR A 69 8.38 13.78 6.22
N ALA A 70 8.20 13.62 4.91
CA ALA A 70 9.31 13.48 3.98
C ALA A 70 10.18 14.74 3.88
N ILE A 71 9.60 15.95 3.91
CA ILE A 71 10.32 17.22 3.80
C ILE A 71 11.00 17.62 5.11
N TYR A 72 10.33 17.45 6.25
CA TYR A 72 10.77 18.04 7.51
C TYR A 72 11.42 17.04 8.49
N MET A 73 11.24 15.74 8.28
CA MET A 73 11.68 14.73 9.26
C MET A 73 12.63 13.68 8.68
N LEU A 74 12.66 13.50 7.37
CA LEU A 74 13.42 12.44 6.72
C LEU A 74 14.48 13.02 5.80
N ASP A 75 15.64 12.39 5.77
CA ASP A 75 16.63 12.67 4.74
C ASP A 75 16.11 12.14 3.41
N ARG A 76 16.19 12.95 2.35
CA ARG A 76 15.72 12.56 1.01
C ARG A 76 16.22 11.18 0.57
N ASN A 77 17.47 10.85 0.89
CA ASN A 77 18.12 9.60 0.50
C ASN A 77 17.51 8.35 1.20
N THR A 78 16.72 8.52 2.27
CA THR A 78 16.04 7.42 2.95
C THR A 78 14.69 7.08 2.31
N LEU A 79 14.16 7.96 1.47
CA LEU A 79 12.87 7.77 0.81
C LEU A 79 13.01 6.79 -0.35
N ALA A 80 12.10 5.82 -0.45
CA ALA A 80 12.09 4.86 -1.55
C ALA A 80 11.89 5.52 -2.92
N SER A 81 11.21 6.68 -2.98
CA SER A 81 11.02 7.47 -4.20
C SER A 81 12.27 8.25 -4.64
N SER A 82 13.32 8.33 -3.81
CA SER A 82 14.58 9.04 -4.13
C SER A 82 15.29 8.50 -5.37
N GLN A 83 15.05 7.24 -5.74
CA GLN A 83 15.53 6.64 -6.98
C GLN A 83 15.05 7.38 -8.25
N PHE A 84 14.00 8.20 -8.15
CA PHE A 84 13.48 9.01 -9.25
C PHE A 84 14.01 10.44 -9.26
N TYR A 85 14.85 10.82 -8.29
CA TYR A 85 15.32 12.20 -8.12
C TYR A 85 15.95 12.76 -9.40
N GLY A 86 15.41 13.88 -9.89
CA GLY A 86 15.94 14.60 -11.05
C GLY A 86 15.83 13.87 -12.39
N THR A 87 15.10 12.75 -12.46
CA THR A 87 14.94 11.98 -13.71
C THR A 87 14.04 12.66 -14.75
N GLY A 88 13.24 13.66 -14.33
CA GLY A 88 12.23 14.30 -15.17
C GLY A 88 11.30 13.29 -15.83
N LEU A 89 10.78 13.59 -17.02
CA LEU A 89 9.84 12.71 -17.73
C LEU A 89 10.39 11.29 -18.04
N LYS A 90 11.72 11.11 -18.11
CA LYS A 90 12.33 9.79 -18.33
C LYS A 90 12.04 8.81 -17.18
N GLY A 91 11.75 9.32 -15.98
CA GLY A 91 11.38 8.54 -14.81
C GLY A 91 9.94 8.04 -14.79
N LEU A 92 9.06 8.52 -15.68
CA LEU A 92 7.61 8.28 -15.56
C LEU A 92 7.22 6.81 -15.66
N ILE A 93 7.70 6.10 -16.70
CA ILE A 93 7.37 4.68 -16.88
C ILE A 93 7.92 3.84 -15.71
N PRO A 94 9.19 3.99 -15.30
CA PRO A 94 9.71 3.40 -14.06
C PRO A 94 8.88 3.70 -12.81
N ALA A 95 8.48 4.95 -12.60
CA ALA A 95 7.68 5.37 -11.44
C ALA A 95 6.29 4.72 -11.46
N LEU A 96 5.68 4.54 -12.63
CA LEU A 96 4.41 3.81 -12.77
C LEU A 96 4.57 2.34 -12.39
N ILE A 97 5.60 1.66 -12.88
CA ILE A 97 5.89 0.26 -12.54
C ILE A 97 6.11 0.13 -11.02
N TYR A 98 6.95 0.99 -10.45
CA TYR A 98 7.23 1.01 -9.02
C TYR A 98 5.96 1.24 -8.18
N SER A 99 5.18 2.28 -8.52
CA SER A 99 4.04 2.72 -7.72
C SER A 99 2.87 1.76 -7.81
N TRP A 100 2.55 1.27 -9.01
CA TRP A 100 1.36 0.45 -9.25
C TRP A 100 1.60 -1.05 -9.11
N LEU A 101 2.76 -1.55 -9.52
CA LEU A 101 3.05 -2.98 -9.55
C LEU A 101 3.90 -3.40 -8.35
N GLN A 102 5.07 -2.78 -8.18
CA GLN A 102 6.04 -3.23 -7.18
C GLN A 102 5.52 -3.06 -5.75
N THR A 103 5.09 -1.84 -5.41
CA THR A 103 4.67 -1.48 -4.05
C THR A 103 3.19 -1.77 -3.85
N SER A 104 2.31 -0.95 -4.41
CA SER A 104 0.88 -0.97 -4.07
C SER A 104 0.21 -2.31 -4.35
N LEU A 105 0.39 -2.93 -5.53
CA LEU A 105 -0.27 -4.21 -5.81
C LEU A 105 0.22 -5.32 -4.87
N SER A 106 1.54 -5.49 -4.77
CA SER A 106 2.15 -6.51 -3.92
C SER A 106 1.70 -6.38 -2.46
N GLU A 107 1.75 -5.17 -1.92
CA GLU A 107 1.40 -4.87 -0.54
C GLU A 107 -0.11 -5.01 -0.29
N GLU A 108 -0.97 -4.56 -1.21
CA GLU A 108 -2.41 -4.73 -1.06
C GLU A 108 -2.82 -6.20 -1.13
N ILE A 109 -2.19 -7.03 -1.96
CA ILE A 109 -2.41 -8.48 -1.99
C ILE A 109 -2.06 -9.10 -0.63
N LEU A 110 -0.87 -8.81 -0.09
CA LEU A 110 -0.40 -9.42 1.14
C LEU A 110 -1.17 -8.92 2.38
N PHE A 111 -1.24 -7.61 2.58
CA PHE A 111 -1.76 -7.03 3.81
C PHE A 111 -3.28 -6.97 3.84
N ARG A 112 -3.93 -6.55 2.75
CA ARG A 112 -5.39 -6.37 2.73
C ARG A 112 -6.08 -7.60 2.16
N GLY A 113 -5.56 -8.16 1.07
CA GLY A 113 -6.12 -9.33 0.41
C GLY A 113 -5.94 -10.62 1.20
N PHE A 114 -4.83 -10.77 1.92
CA PHE A 114 -4.54 -11.97 2.71
C PHE A 114 -4.65 -11.74 4.22
N ILE A 115 -3.66 -11.08 4.83
CA ILE A 115 -3.52 -10.97 6.30
C ILE A 115 -4.79 -10.36 6.92
N GLY A 116 -5.21 -9.20 6.43
CA GLY A 116 -6.37 -8.47 6.90
C GLY A 116 -7.66 -9.29 6.80
N LYS A 117 -7.90 -9.95 5.66
CA LYS A 117 -9.07 -10.84 5.49
C LYS A 117 -9.03 -12.04 6.42
N ARG A 118 -7.86 -12.70 6.57
CA ARG A 118 -7.74 -13.87 7.45
C ARG A 118 -7.99 -13.49 8.91
N LEU A 119 -7.33 -12.46 9.39
CA LEU A 119 -7.52 -11.98 10.76
C LEU A 119 -8.96 -11.48 10.98
N SER A 120 -9.54 -10.76 10.02
CA SER A 120 -10.93 -10.29 10.11
C SER A 120 -11.93 -11.44 10.12
N SER A 121 -11.69 -12.51 9.37
CA SER A 121 -12.56 -13.68 9.36
C SER A 121 -12.53 -14.45 10.69
N LYS A 122 -11.40 -14.43 11.39
CA LYS A 122 -11.20 -15.18 12.65
C LYS A 122 -11.57 -14.39 13.89
N PHE A 123 -11.28 -13.09 13.92
CA PHE A 123 -11.40 -12.24 15.12
C PHE A 123 -12.35 -11.05 14.93
N GLY A 124 -13.02 -10.96 13.78
CA GLY A 124 -13.85 -9.81 13.42
C GLY A 124 -13.04 -8.66 12.81
N PHE A 125 -13.75 -7.82 12.03
CA PHE A 125 -13.12 -6.75 11.25
C PHE A 125 -12.29 -5.76 12.07
N GLY A 126 -12.77 -5.34 13.25
CA GLY A 126 -12.07 -4.34 14.06
C GLY A 126 -10.67 -4.81 14.46
N ILE A 127 -10.57 -5.99 15.06
CA ILE A 127 -9.30 -6.60 15.47
C ILE A 127 -8.44 -6.93 14.25
N GLY A 128 -9.04 -7.55 13.22
CA GLY A 128 -8.31 -7.93 12.01
C GLY A 128 -7.71 -6.74 11.27
N ASN A 129 -8.44 -5.64 11.17
CA ASN A 129 -7.97 -4.42 10.52
C ASN A 129 -6.90 -3.70 11.34
N CYS A 130 -7.03 -3.65 12.67
CA CYS A 130 -6.00 -3.06 13.53
C CYS A 130 -4.69 -3.87 13.48
N ALA A 131 -4.77 -5.19 13.52
CA ALA A 131 -3.60 -6.06 13.50
C ALA A 131 -2.85 -6.00 12.16
N GLN A 132 -3.55 -6.03 11.03
CA GLN A 132 -2.88 -5.89 9.72
C GLN A 132 -2.25 -4.50 9.56
N ALA A 133 -2.94 -3.44 10.01
CA ALA A 133 -2.46 -2.07 9.94
C ALA A 133 -1.21 -1.86 10.80
N LEU A 134 -1.21 -2.40 12.02
CA LEU A 134 -0.03 -2.37 12.89
C LEU A 134 1.14 -3.11 12.25
N LEU A 135 0.93 -4.31 11.71
CA LEU A 135 1.98 -5.07 11.03
C LEU A 135 2.53 -4.30 9.83
N PHE A 136 1.65 -3.68 9.03
CA PHE A 136 2.03 -2.84 7.90
C PHE A 136 2.93 -1.68 8.36
N GLY A 137 2.54 -0.95 9.41
CA GLY A 137 3.34 0.13 9.96
C GLY A 137 4.68 -0.34 10.53
N VAL A 138 4.70 -1.45 11.27
CA VAL A 138 5.93 -2.01 11.88
C VAL A 138 6.94 -2.38 10.80
N VAL A 139 6.52 -3.01 9.71
CA VAL A 139 7.42 -3.35 8.60
C VAL A 139 8.10 -2.09 8.05
N HIS A 140 7.35 -1.01 7.85
CA HIS A 140 7.91 0.26 7.37
C HIS A 140 8.87 0.90 8.37
N ALA A 141 8.54 0.84 9.66
CA ALA A 141 9.39 1.36 10.73
C ALA A 141 10.72 0.62 10.80
N VAL A 142 10.69 -0.72 10.71
CA VAL A 142 11.89 -1.57 10.74
C VAL A 142 12.79 -1.27 9.55
N LEU A 143 12.21 -1.10 8.35
CA LEU A 143 12.97 -0.77 7.15
C LEU A 143 13.67 0.60 7.23
N LEU A 144 13.09 1.57 7.95
CA LEU A 144 13.64 2.92 8.11
C LEU A 144 14.47 3.12 9.38
N TYR A 145 14.42 2.21 10.34
CA TYR A 145 15.04 2.41 11.66
C TYR A 145 16.53 2.77 11.59
N SER A 146 17.28 2.04 10.77
CA SER A 146 18.73 2.23 10.63
C SER A 146 19.11 3.57 9.96
N SER A 147 18.24 4.13 9.13
CA SER A 147 18.54 5.32 8.32
C SER A 147 17.88 6.59 8.84
N ALA A 148 16.71 6.49 9.48
CA ALA A 148 15.95 7.62 9.99
C ALA A 148 15.98 7.75 11.53
N GLY A 149 16.45 6.71 12.24
CA GLY A 149 16.46 6.66 13.71
C GLY A 149 15.09 6.36 14.32
N PHE A 150 15.07 6.21 15.64
CA PHE A 150 13.90 5.72 16.39
C PHE A 150 12.66 6.63 16.23
N LEU A 151 12.80 7.93 16.49
CA LEU A 151 11.66 8.85 16.54
C LEU A 151 10.98 8.97 15.18
N ASN A 152 11.75 9.19 14.11
CA ASN A 152 11.22 9.31 12.76
C ASN A 152 10.58 7.99 12.29
N SER A 153 11.19 6.86 12.62
CA SER A 153 10.64 5.54 12.27
C SER A 153 9.34 5.25 13.03
N ALA A 154 9.21 5.67 14.28
CA ALA A 154 7.97 5.57 15.04
C ALA A 154 6.86 6.44 14.44
N VAL A 155 7.18 7.64 13.97
CA VAL A 155 6.21 8.50 13.26
C VAL A 155 5.76 7.85 11.95
N VAL A 156 6.70 7.32 11.16
CA VAL A 156 6.36 6.59 9.93
C VAL A 156 5.52 5.35 10.23
N MET A 157 5.83 4.61 11.29
CA MET A 157 5.02 3.46 11.76
C MET A 157 3.56 3.84 11.96
N LEU A 158 3.32 4.93 12.70
CA LEU A 158 1.98 5.41 13.00
C LEU A 158 1.28 5.88 11.73
N LEU A 159 1.97 6.67 10.90
CA LEU A 159 1.39 7.20 9.67
C LEU A 159 1.01 6.10 8.67
N THR A 160 1.95 5.21 8.35
CA THR A 160 1.72 4.08 7.43
C THR A 160 0.70 3.10 7.99
N GLY A 161 0.73 2.84 9.31
CA GLY A 161 -0.30 2.04 9.97
C GLY A 161 -1.69 2.65 9.83
N LEU A 162 -1.84 3.95 10.05
CA LEU A 162 -3.12 4.66 9.87
C LEU A 162 -3.61 4.62 8.43
N VAL A 163 -2.71 4.77 7.44
CA VAL A 163 -3.02 4.56 6.02
C VAL A 163 -3.57 3.15 5.80
N GLY A 164 -2.87 2.13 6.33
CA GLY A 164 -3.28 0.74 6.21
C GLY A 164 -4.64 0.45 6.83
N TRP A 165 -4.92 1.05 7.98
CA TRP A 165 -6.21 0.95 8.65
C TRP A 165 -7.33 1.60 7.84
N SER A 166 -7.11 2.81 7.30
CA SER A 166 -8.09 3.53 6.48
C SER A 166 -8.38 2.82 5.16
N ILE A 167 -7.35 2.28 4.50
CA ILE A 167 -7.54 1.45 3.29
C ILE A 167 -8.34 0.20 3.61
N GLY A 168 -8.11 -0.44 4.76
CA GLY A 168 -8.91 -1.59 5.19
C GLY A 168 -10.40 -1.26 5.34
N ILE A 169 -10.74 -0.08 5.87
CA ILE A 169 -12.13 0.41 5.92
C ILE A 169 -12.69 0.65 4.51
N LEU A 170 -11.94 1.34 3.64
CA LEU A 170 -12.35 1.59 2.27
C LEU A 170 -12.67 0.29 1.53
N ASN A 171 -11.81 -0.72 1.69
CA ASN A 171 -11.94 -2.01 1.03
C ASN A 171 -13.12 -2.83 1.61
N GLU A 172 -13.11 -3.11 2.91
CA GLU A 172 -14.05 -4.04 3.53
C GLU A 172 -15.41 -3.42 3.85
N LYS A 173 -15.43 -2.17 4.32
CA LYS A 173 -16.66 -1.52 4.80
C LYS A 173 -17.32 -0.66 3.75
N LEU A 174 -16.58 -0.10 2.80
CA LEU A 174 -17.15 0.80 1.81
C LEU A 174 -17.22 0.21 0.41
N SER A 175 -16.53 -0.90 0.13
CA SER A 175 -16.36 -1.46 -1.23
C SER A 175 -16.61 -2.96 -1.35
N GLY A 176 -17.31 -3.57 -0.38
CA GLY A 176 -17.70 -4.98 -0.44
C GLY A 176 -16.52 -5.96 -0.37
N GLY A 177 -15.42 -5.56 0.26
CA GLY A 177 -14.19 -6.35 0.37
C GLY A 177 -13.35 -6.37 -0.91
N SER A 178 -13.54 -5.43 -1.82
CA SER A 178 -12.65 -5.23 -2.98
C SER A 178 -11.36 -4.54 -2.56
N ILE A 179 -10.20 -5.04 -2.98
CA ILE A 179 -8.90 -4.38 -2.76
C ILE A 179 -8.57 -3.33 -3.84
N ILE A 180 -9.35 -3.25 -4.92
CA ILE A 180 -9.09 -2.34 -6.04
C ILE A 180 -9.08 -0.87 -5.59
N PRO A 181 -10.04 -0.38 -4.78
CA PRO A 181 -9.98 0.98 -4.25
C PRO A 181 -8.71 1.29 -3.46
N GLY A 182 -8.30 0.40 -2.55
CA GLY A 182 -7.06 0.51 -1.79
C GLY A 182 -5.84 0.56 -2.68
N TRP A 183 -5.76 -0.34 -3.65
CA TRP A 183 -4.69 -0.38 -4.66
C TRP A 183 -4.60 0.92 -5.46
N VAL A 184 -5.74 1.48 -5.89
CA VAL A 184 -5.76 2.77 -6.59
C VAL A 184 -5.32 3.91 -5.69
N LEU A 185 -5.81 3.97 -4.45
CA LEU A 185 -5.39 5.02 -3.50
C LEU A 185 -3.89 4.96 -3.26
N HIS A 186 -3.37 3.78 -2.94
CA HIS A 186 -1.97 3.55 -2.62
C HIS A 186 -1.05 3.78 -3.84
N GLY A 187 -1.45 3.29 -5.02
CA GLY A 187 -0.71 3.53 -6.26
C GLY A 187 -0.62 5.03 -6.59
N LEU A 188 -1.71 5.78 -6.39
CA LEU A 188 -1.72 7.23 -6.60
C LEU A 188 -0.81 7.97 -5.60
N THR A 189 -0.87 7.64 -4.30
CA THR A 189 -0.02 8.30 -3.29
C THR A 189 1.46 8.07 -3.58
N ASN A 190 1.84 6.85 -3.98
CA ASN A 190 3.23 6.52 -4.32
C ASN A 190 3.68 7.19 -5.62
N LEU A 191 2.78 7.30 -6.60
CA LEU A 191 3.06 7.99 -7.85
C LEU A 191 3.27 9.49 -7.63
N ILE A 192 2.45 10.12 -6.78
CA ILE A 192 2.62 11.54 -6.42
C ILE A 192 4.00 11.76 -5.80
N SER A 193 4.38 10.95 -4.81
CA SER A 193 5.73 11.05 -4.20
C SER A 193 6.85 10.89 -5.24
N SER A 194 6.69 9.93 -6.16
CA SER A 194 7.66 9.70 -7.24
C SER A 194 7.75 10.88 -8.20
N ILE A 195 6.62 11.50 -8.57
CA ILE A 195 6.58 12.70 -9.43
C ILE A 195 7.29 13.87 -8.75
N PHE A 196 7.07 14.10 -7.45
CA PHE A 196 7.75 15.17 -6.73
C PHE A 196 9.28 14.98 -6.75
N MET A 197 9.76 13.75 -6.60
CA MET A 197 11.19 13.42 -6.74
C MET A 197 11.69 13.64 -8.18
N MET A 198 10.93 13.24 -9.21
CA MET A 198 11.30 13.44 -10.62
C MET A 198 11.63 14.89 -10.95
N TYR A 199 10.90 15.83 -10.37
CA TYR A 199 11.05 17.27 -10.61
C TYR A 199 11.80 18.02 -9.50
N GLN A 200 12.36 17.30 -8.52
CA GLN A 200 13.15 17.88 -7.42
C GLN A 200 12.35 18.90 -6.59
N TRP A 201 11.05 18.66 -6.43
CA TRP A 201 10.17 19.47 -5.58
C TRP A 201 10.27 19.11 -4.09
N MET A 202 11.13 18.14 -3.77
CA MET A 202 11.46 17.60 -2.47
C MET A 202 12.89 17.06 -2.52
#